data_AF-A0A972WAR7-F1
#
_entry.id   AF-A0A972WAR7-F1
#
_cell.length_a   1.000
_cell.length_b   1.000
_cell.length_c   1.000
_cell.angle_alpha   90.00
_cell.angle_beta   90.00
_cell.angle_gamma   90.00
#
_symmetry.space_group_name_H-M   'P 1'
#
loop_
_entity.id
_entity.type
_entity.pdbx_description
1 polymer ?
#
loop_
_entity_poly.entity_id
_entity_poly.type
_entity_poly.pdbx_seq_one_letter_code
_entity_poly.pdbx_strand_id
1 'polypeptide(L)'
;MISDVLTLFKTLFDIIRLQKGPEAIPHSPVLFALLASAWTAAAAAVTAMIGQLNQSDFAISMLLGIIALVIYAAVIVFSQKSSRVLQSLTAILGCGVLLECLFVTGYLSLTPILGKDVAGLASFLILLWSVPVEGHIIARAIDRHWYVGLLIAIAVFLIQIQVSTSLGSADLATS
;
A
#
# COMPACT_ATOMS: atom_id res chain seq x y z
N MET A 1 24.08 -8.90 -4.49
CA MET A 1 23.30 -7.67 -4.68
C MET A 1 22.09 -7.86 -5.60
N ILE A 2 22.23 -8.15 -6.90
CA ILE A 2 21.05 -8.34 -7.79
C ILE A 2 20.19 -9.55 -7.36
N SER A 3 20.83 -10.66 -6.97
CA SER A 3 20.13 -11.87 -6.50
C SER A 3 19.30 -11.64 -5.23
N ASP A 4 19.77 -10.76 -4.34
CA ASP A 4 19.10 -10.43 -3.07
C ASP A 4 17.85 -9.59 -3.33
N VAL A 5 17.95 -8.62 -4.25
CA VAL A 5 16.82 -7.80 -4.70
C VAL A 5 15.75 -8.66 -5.38
N LEU A 6 16.17 -9.58 -6.27
CA LEU A 6 15.23 -10.48 -6.95
C LEU A 6 14.50 -11.41 -5.97
N THR A 7 15.20 -11.87 -4.94
CA THR A 7 14.62 -12.72 -3.88
C THR A 7 13.62 -11.93 -3.03
N LEU A 8 13.92 -10.66 -2.74
CA LEU A 8 13.00 -9.77 -2.04
C LEU A 8 11.74 -9.51 -2.86
N PHE A 9 11.91 -9.22 -4.16
CA PHE A 9 10.81 -9.01 -5.09
C PHE A 9 9.90 -10.24 -5.19
N LYS A 10 10.50 -11.44 -5.28
CA LYS A 10 9.76 -12.70 -5.28
C LYS A 10 9.02 -12.92 -3.96
N THR A 11 9.63 -12.57 -2.83
CA THR A 11 9.00 -12.67 -1.51
C THR A 11 7.81 -11.73 -1.38
N LEU A 12 7.95 -10.48 -1.82
CA LEU A 12 6.84 -9.51 -1.87
C LEU A 12 5.73 -9.98 -2.82
N PHE A 13 6.08 -10.53 -3.98
CA PHE A 13 5.11 -11.09 -4.93
C PHE A 13 4.35 -12.28 -4.33
N ASP A 14 5.03 -13.16 -3.59
CA ASP A 14 4.41 -14.27 -2.87
C ASP A 14 3.48 -13.76 -1.74
N ILE A 15 3.81 -12.62 -1.10
CA ILE A 15 2.94 -11.95 -0.12
C ILE A 15 1.70 -11.34 -0.80
N ILE A 16 1.85 -10.68 -1.95
CA ILE A 16 0.73 -10.15 -2.76
C ILE A 16 -0.20 -11.27 -3.23
N ARG A 17 0.35 -12.46 -3.48
CA ARG A 17 -0.40 -13.68 -3.79
C ARG A 17 -1.01 -14.37 -2.57
N LEU A 18 -0.91 -13.79 -1.37
CA LEU A 18 -1.42 -14.34 -0.11
C LEU A 18 -0.81 -15.71 0.25
N GLN A 19 0.35 -16.05 -0.33
CA GLN A 19 1.02 -17.34 -0.10
C GLN A 19 2.00 -17.28 1.06
N LYS A 20 2.58 -16.10 1.34
CA LYS A 20 3.57 -15.90 2.42
C LYS A 20 3.18 -14.74 3.33
N GLY A 21 3.57 -14.85 4.60
CA GLY A 21 3.41 -13.79 5.59
C GLY A 21 4.66 -12.87 5.70
N PRO A 22 4.57 -11.80 6.51
CA PRO A 22 5.66 -10.83 6.72
C PRO A 22 6.91 -11.43 7.39
N GLU A 23 6.79 -12.64 7.97
CA GLU A 23 7.86 -13.39 8.63
C GLU A 23 9.01 -13.76 7.68
N ALA A 24 8.75 -13.78 6.37
CA ALA A 24 9.76 -14.06 5.35
C ALA A 24 10.71 -12.86 5.08
N ILE A 25 10.42 -11.67 5.63
CA ILE A 25 11.25 -10.48 5.44
C ILE A 25 12.32 -10.40 6.53
N PRO A 26 13.61 -10.26 6.17
CA PRO A 26 14.68 -10.11 7.16
C PRO A 26 14.47 -8.84 7.99
N HIS A 27 14.66 -8.96 9.31
CA HIS A 27 14.50 -7.85 10.25
C HIS A 27 15.66 -6.85 10.05
N SER A 28 15.45 -5.83 9.21
CA SER A 28 16.47 -4.80 8.93
C SER A 28 15.85 -3.41 8.76
N PRO A 29 16.21 -2.43 9.61
CA PRO A 29 15.72 -1.05 9.51
C PRO A 29 16.21 -0.33 8.26
N VAL A 30 17.33 -0.76 7.67
CA VAL A 30 17.83 -0.25 6.38
C VAL A 30 16.85 -0.58 5.25
N LEU A 31 16.27 -1.79 5.30
CA LEU A 31 15.29 -2.26 4.32
C LEU A 31 13.99 -1.47 4.41
N PHE A 32 13.55 -1.15 5.64
CA PHE A 32 12.44 -0.25 5.87
C PHE A 32 12.69 1.14 5.28
N ALA A 33 13.85 1.75 5.55
CA ALA A 33 14.20 3.06 5.02
C ALA A 33 14.26 3.07 3.48
N LEU A 34 14.79 2.00 2.87
CA LEU A 34 14.89 1.85 1.42
C LEU A 34 13.51 1.67 0.78
N LEU A 35 12.61 0.89 1.39
CA LEU A 35 11.24 0.77 0.89
C LEU A 35 10.41 2.02 1.14
N ALA A 36 10.62 2.72 2.25
CA ALA A 36 9.98 4.00 2.51
C ALA A 36 10.40 5.06 1.48
N SER A 37 11.69 5.12 1.13
CA SER A 37 12.16 6.02 0.07
C SER A 37 11.70 5.59 -1.32
N ALA A 38 11.61 4.28 -1.58
CA ALA A 38 11.03 3.76 -2.82
C ALA A 38 9.53 4.07 -2.92
N TRP A 39 8.80 4.03 -1.80
CA TRP A 39 7.39 4.36 -1.73
C TRP A 39 7.13 5.84 -1.99
N THR A 40 7.88 6.73 -1.36
CA THR A 40 7.75 8.17 -1.65
C THR A 40 8.17 8.48 -3.09
N ALA A 41 9.19 7.82 -3.62
CA ALA A 41 9.60 7.95 -5.02
C ALA A 41 8.52 7.41 -5.99
N ALA A 42 7.87 6.30 -5.66
CA ALA A 42 6.78 5.73 -6.45
C ALA A 42 5.58 6.67 -6.47
N ALA A 43 5.13 7.17 -5.32
CA ALA A 43 4.05 8.15 -5.22
C ALA A 43 4.37 9.44 -6.01
N ALA A 44 5.61 9.92 -5.96
CA ALA A 44 6.05 11.08 -6.74
C ALA A 44 6.04 10.78 -8.25
N ALA A 45 6.50 9.59 -8.66
CA ALA A 45 6.48 9.16 -10.05
C ALA A 45 5.06 8.99 -10.59
N VAL A 46 4.13 8.44 -9.80
CA VAL A 46 2.70 8.33 -10.13
C VAL A 46 2.13 9.71 -10.43
N THR A 47 2.36 10.68 -9.54
CA THR A 47 1.88 12.05 -9.67
C THR A 47 2.46 12.71 -10.93
N ALA A 48 3.77 12.55 -11.17
CA ALA A 48 4.44 13.11 -12.34
C ALA A 48 3.99 12.47 -13.67
N MET A 49 3.73 11.16 -13.68
CA MET A 49 3.36 10.40 -14.88
C MET A 49 1.90 10.59 -15.27
N ILE A 50 0.99 10.70 -14.29
CA ILE A 50 -0.44 10.87 -14.56
C ILE A 50 -0.74 12.32 -14.96
N GLY A 51 0.09 13.30 -14.58
CA GLY A 51 0.10 14.68 -15.09
C GLY A 51 -1.18 15.51 -14.83
N GLN A 52 -2.25 14.86 -14.37
CA GLN A 52 -3.56 15.41 -14.00
C GLN A 52 -3.74 15.50 -12.49
N LEU A 53 -2.80 14.98 -11.70
CA LEU A 53 -2.83 15.02 -10.23
C LEU A 53 -2.16 16.31 -9.75
N ASN A 54 -2.86 17.08 -8.91
CA ASN A 54 -2.34 18.31 -8.31
C ASN A 54 -1.32 18.00 -7.20
N GLN A 55 -0.50 18.98 -6.81
CA GLN A 55 0.40 18.86 -5.65
C GLN A 55 -0.34 18.46 -4.36
N SER A 56 -1.60 18.89 -4.22
CA SER A 56 -2.47 18.52 -3.10
C SER A 56 -2.77 17.02 -3.07
N ASP A 57 -2.96 16.38 -4.23
CA ASP A 57 -3.29 14.94 -4.31
C ASP A 57 -2.12 14.07 -3.84
N PHE A 58 -0.88 14.49 -4.13
CA PHE A 58 0.32 13.85 -3.63
C PHE A 58 0.41 13.95 -2.10
N ALA A 59 0.20 15.14 -1.54
CA ALA A 59 0.25 15.35 -0.10
C ALA A 59 -0.84 14.54 0.63
N ILE A 60 -2.05 14.49 0.07
CA ILE A 60 -3.16 13.69 0.61
C ILE A 60 -2.83 12.20 0.57
N SER A 61 -2.33 11.69 -0.57
CA SER A 61 -1.95 10.27 -0.71
C SER A 61 -0.85 9.87 0.27
N MET A 62 0.15 10.74 0.45
CA MET A 62 1.22 10.54 1.41
C MET A 62 0.69 10.54 2.85
N LEU A 63 -0.20 11.47 3.20
CA LEU A 63 -0.82 11.55 4.51
C LEU A 63 -1.66 10.30 4.80
N LEU A 64 -2.47 9.84 3.85
CA LEU A 64 -3.29 8.64 3.95
C LEU A 64 -2.44 7.39 4.18
N GLY A 65 -1.34 7.23 3.43
CA GLY A 65 -0.40 6.12 3.62
C GLY A 65 0.27 6.15 4.99
N ILE A 66 0.68 7.34 5.48
CA ILE A 66 1.24 7.49 6.83
C ILE A 66 0.21 7.13 7.90
N ILE A 67 -1.03 7.63 7.78
CA ILE A 67 -2.11 7.32 8.73
C ILE A 67 -2.36 5.81 8.77
N ALA A 68 -2.42 5.16 7.61
CA ALA A 68 -2.58 3.71 7.52
C ALA A 68 -1.44 2.96 8.22
N LEU A 69 -0.18 3.35 7.95
CA LEU A 69 0.99 2.77 8.61
C LEU A 69 0.94 2.94 10.13
N VAL A 70 0.54 4.12 10.62
CA VAL A 70 0.42 4.40 12.06
C VAL A 70 -0.66 3.54 12.70
N ILE A 71 -1.83 3.41 12.06
CA ILE A 71 -2.91 2.55 12.56
C ILE A 71 -2.46 1.09 12.59
N TYR A 72 -1.83 0.59 11.52
CA TYR A 72 -1.31 -0.77 11.48
C TYR A 72 -0.22 -1.02 12.52
N ALA A 73 0.70 -0.07 12.70
CA ALA A 73 1.71 -0.14 13.75
C ALA A 73 1.06 -0.21 15.14
N ALA A 74 0.08 0.64 15.41
CA ALA A 74 -0.65 0.65 16.68
C ALA A 74 -1.30 -0.71 16.95
N VAL A 75 -2.05 -1.26 15.98
CA VAL A 75 -2.71 -2.56 16.11
C VAL A 75 -1.73 -3.69 16.42
N ILE A 76 -0.55 -3.71 15.79
CA ILE A 76 0.46 -4.74 16.03
C ILE A 76 1.12 -4.56 17.41
N VAL A 77 1.38 -3.32 17.85
CA VAL A 77 1.92 -3.02 19.18
C VAL A 77 0.93 -3.43 20.27
N PHE A 78 -0.37 -3.15 20.09
CA PHE A 78 -1.42 -3.60 21.00
C PHE A 78 -1.51 -5.13 21.09
N SER A 79 -1.07 -5.84 20.05
CA SER A 79 -1.02 -7.31 20.01
C SER A 79 0.22 -7.89 20.74
N GLN A 80 1.02 -7.07 21.43
CA GLN A 80 2.26 -7.43 22.14
C GLN A 80 3.35 -8.11 21.27
N LYS A 81 3.22 -8.05 19.93
CA LYS A 81 4.17 -8.67 18.98
C LYS A 81 5.09 -7.61 18.37
N SER A 82 5.69 -6.75 19.21
CA SER A 82 6.49 -5.59 18.79
C SER A 82 7.65 -5.93 17.86
N SER A 83 8.26 -7.11 18.02
CA SER A 83 9.35 -7.59 17.14
C SER A 83 8.91 -7.77 15.67
N ARG A 84 7.61 -8.00 15.43
CA ARG A 84 7.03 -8.20 14.09
C ARG A 84 6.51 -6.92 13.44
N VAL A 85 6.44 -5.80 14.18
CA VAL A 85 5.96 -4.51 13.67
C VAL A 85 6.81 -4.08 12.48
N LEU A 86 8.13 -4.05 12.64
CA LEU A 86 9.04 -3.54 11.62
C LEU A 86 8.98 -4.38 10.34
N GLN A 87 8.93 -5.71 10.46
CA GLN A 87 8.74 -6.62 9.32
C GLN A 87 7.41 -6.41 8.61
N SER A 88 6.33 -6.21 9.35
CA SER A 88 4.99 -6.03 8.80
C SER A 88 4.85 -4.69 8.08
N LEU A 89 5.37 -3.61 8.66
CA LEU A 89 5.40 -2.30 8.00
C LEU A 89 6.27 -2.31 6.74
N THR A 90 7.39 -3.04 6.78
CA THR A 90 8.26 -3.23 5.62
C THR A 90 7.55 -4.03 4.52
N ALA A 91 6.77 -5.06 4.88
CA ALA A 91 5.96 -5.84 3.96
C ALA A 91 4.84 -5.00 3.33
N ILE A 92 4.13 -4.20 4.14
CA ILE A 92 3.06 -3.31 3.68
C ILE A 92 3.62 -2.26 2.72
N LEU A 93 4.72 -1.58 3.08
CA LEU A 93 5.39 -0.62 2.19
C LEU A 93 5.86 -1.27 0.89
N GLY A 94 6.50 -2.44 0.97
CA GLY A 94 6.98 -3.15 -0.22
C GLY A 94 5.85 -3.60 -1.14
N CYS A 95 4.75 -4.10 -0.57
CA CYS A 95 3.56 -4.45 -1.34
C CYS A 95 2.88 -3.21 -1.93
N GLY A 96 2.81 -2.12 -1.18
CA GLY A 96 2.30 -0.82 -1.63
C GLY A 96 3.04 -0.30 -2.86
N VAL A 97 4.38 -0.26 -2.81
CA VAL A 97 5.22 0.13 -3.96
C VAL A 97 4.93 -0.73 -5.20
N LEU A 98 4.83 -2.05 -5.02
CA LEU A 98 4.57 -2.96 -6.12
C LEU A 98 3.17 -2.77 -6.71
N LEU A 99 2.17 -2.60 -5.86
CA LEU A 99 0.80 -2.37 -6.28
C LEU A 99 0.62 -1.02 -6.97
N GLU A 100 1.26 0.04 -6.47
CA GLU A 100 1.30 1.36 -7.10
C GLU A 100 2.00 1.31 -8.46
N CYS A 101 3.14 0.63 -8.53
CA CYS A 101 3.87 0.47 -9.79
C CYS A 101 3.05 -0.34 -10.80
N LEU A 102 2.38 -1.40 -10.35
CA LEU A 102 1.47 -2.20 -11.17
C LEU A 102 0.25 -1.39 -11.60
N PHE A 103 -0.30 -0.55 -10.73
CA PHE A 103 -1.41 0.35 -11.02
C PHE A 103 -1.03 1.35 -12.12
N VAL A 104 0.10 2.04 -11.98
CA VAL A 104 0.56 3.03 -12.99
C VAL A 104 0.87 2.34 -14.31
N THR A 105 1.62 1.25 -14.28
CA THR A 105 2.00 0.51 -15.48
C THR A 105 0.76 -0.04 -16.19
N GLY A 106 -0.19 -0.59 -15.41
CA GLY A 106 -1.47 -1.08 -15.91
C GLY A 106 -2.29 0.04 -16.53
N TYR A 107 -2.47 1.15 -15.82
CA TYR A 107 -3.23 2.30 -16.31
C TYR A 107 -2.64 2.88 -17.59
N LEU A 108 -1.32 3.16 -17.61
CA LEU A 108 -0.65 3.73 -18.79
C LEU A 108 -0.65 2.80 -20.00
N SER A 109 -0.54 1.49 -19.79
CA SER A 109 -0.52 0.50 -20.88
C SER A 109 -1.92 0.20 -21.41
N LEU A 110 -2.93 0.13 -20.54
CA LEU A 110 -4.31 -0.20 -20.90
C LEU A 110 -5.05 1.01 -21.49
N THR A 111 -4.76 2.24 -21.04
CA THR A 111 -5.41 3.46 -21.54
C THR A 111 -5.34 3.62 -23.07
N PRO A 112 -4.17 3.50 -23.73
CA PRO A 112 -4.08 3.64 -25.19
C PRO A 112 -4.67 2.44 -25.97
N ILE A 113 -4.79 1.26 -25.36
CA ILE A 113 -5.23 0.04 -26.05
C ILE A 113 -6.75 -0.17 -25.91
N LEU A 114 -7.28 -0.02 -24.70
CA LEU A 114 -8.65 -0.40 -24.33
C LEU A 114 -9.54 0.79 -23.96
N GLY A 115 -8.97 2.00 -23.85
CA GLY A 115 -9.68 3.21 -23.43
C GLY A 115 -9.72 3.41 -21.91
N LYS A 116 -10.06 4.64 -21.50
CA LYS A 116 -10.00 5.09 -20.09
C LYS A 116 -10.92 4.30 -19.16
N ASP A 117 -12.11 3.90 -19.62
CA ASP A 117 -13.10 3.22 -18.78
C ASP A 117 -12.63 1.82 -18.35
N VAL A 118 -12.06 1.06 -19.29
CA VAL A 118 -11.52 -0.28 -19.02
C VAL A 118 -10.26 -0.20 -18.18
N ALA A 119 -9.38 0.76 -18.45
CA ALA A 119 -8.20 1.03 -17.63
C ALA A 119 -8.59 1.39 -16.19
N GLY A 120 -9.61 2.24 -16.01
CA GLY A 120 -10.18 2.59 -14.71
C GLY A 120 -10.76 1.39 -13.97
N LEU A 121 -11.49 0.50 -14.65
CA LEU A 121 -12.01 -0.73 -14.06
C LEU A 121 -10.88 -1.69 -13.62
N ALA A 122 -9.84 -1.86 -14.44
CA ALA A 122 -8.68 -2.67 -14.09
C ALA A 122 -7.93 -2.10 -12.88
N SER A 123 -7.72 -0.79 -12.85
CA SER A 123 -7.19 -0.03 -11.72
C SER A 123 -8.03 -0.24 -10.45
N PHE A 124 -9.36 -0.22 -10.57
CA PHE A 124 -10.27 -0.48 -9.45
C PHE A 124 -10.14 -1.92 -8.93
N LEU A 125 -9.99 -2.92 -9.80
CA LEU A 125 -9.74 -4.31 -9.41
C LEU A 125 -8.42 -4.48 -8.65
N ILE A 126 -7.35 -3.78 -9.07
CA ILE A 126 -6.06 -3.78 -8.36
C ILE A 126 -6.22 -3.18 -6.97
N LEU A 127 -6.94 -2.07 -6.86
CA LEU A 127 -7.20 -1.38 -5.60
C LEU A 127 -8.12 -2.21 -4.68
N LEU A 128 -9.08 -2.93 -5.25
CA LEU A 128 -9.88 -3.91 -4.51
C LEU A 128 -9.03 -5.08 -4.00
N TRP A 129 -7.98 -5.47 -4.73
CA TRP A 129 -7.05 -6.52 -4.33
C TRP A 129 -6.04 -6.07 -3.26
N SER A 130 -5.76 -4.77 -3.12
CA SER A 130 -4.83 -4.29 -2.09
C SER A 130 -5.37 -4.52 -0.67
N VAL A 131 -6.68 -4.38 -0.46
CA VAL A 131 -7.30 -4.50 0.87
C VAL A 131 -7.13 -5.92 1.46
N PRO A 132 -7.41 -7.02 0.73
CA PRO A 132 -7.10 -8.37 1.19
C PRO A 132 -5.60 -8.60 1.45
N VAL A 133 -4.72 -8.02 0.64
CA VAL A 133 -3.25 -8.17 0.80
C VAL A 133 -2.80 -7.55 2.11
N GLU A 134 -3.19 -6.30 2.40
CA GLU A 134 -2.87 -5.64 3.66
C GLU A 134 -3.48 -6.38 4.85
N GLY A 135 -4.75 -6.81 4.72
CA GLY A 135 -5.43 -7.56 5.77
C GLY A 135 -4.78 -8.90 6.09
N HIS A 136 -4.27 -9.61 5.07
CA HIS A 136 -3.53 -10.85 5.26
C HIS A 136 -2.19 -10.62 5.96
N ILE A 137 -1.46 -9.56 5.58
CA ILE A 137 -0.20 -9.19 6.23
C ILE A 137 -0.43 -8.91 7.72
N ILE A 138 -1.46 -8.12 8.04
CA ILE A 138 -1.80 -7.76 9.43
C ILE A 138 -2.24 -8.98 10.22
N ALA A 139 -3.15 -9.81 9.67
CA ALA A 139 -3.62 -11.03 10.33
C ALA A 139 -2.43 -11.92 10.75
N ARG A 140 -1.46 -12.06 9.85
CA ARG A 140 -0.25 -12.86 10.10
C ARG A 140 0.71 -12.18 11.08
N ALA A 141 0.80 -10.86 11.06
CA ALA A 141 1.61 -10.08 11.99
C ALA A 141 1.14 -10.25 13.44
N ILE A 142 -0.17 -10.19 13.66
CA ILE A 142 -0.81 -10.33 14.99
C ILE A 142 -1.07 -11.80 15.38
N ASP A 143 -0.69 -12.76 14.53
CA ASP A 143 -0.85 -14.20 14.76
C ASP A 143 -2.33 -14.57 15.04
N ARG A 144 -3.26 -13.93 14.32
CA ARG A 144 -4.71 -14.16 14.43
C ARG A 144 -5.30 -14.68 13.12
N HIS A 145 -6.54 -15.13 13.21
CA HIS A 145 -7.31 -15.61 12.06
C HIS A 145 -7.44 -14.52 10.99
N TRP A 146 -7.42 -14.92 9.72
CA TRP A 146 -7.41 -14.01 8.56
C TRP A 146 -8.55 -12.98 8.54
N TYR A 147 -9.73 -13.33 9.07
CA TYR A 147 -10.86 -12.43 9.21
C TYR A 147 -10.55 -11.18 10.05
N VAL A 148 -9.74 -11.31 11.10
CA VAL A 148 -9.43 -10.18 11.99
C VAL A 148 -8.60 -9.14 11.26
N GLY A 149 -7.54 -9.57 10.56
CA GLY A 149 -6.72 -8.67 9.77
C GLY A 149 -7.48 -8.08 8.59
N LEU A 150 -8.36 -8.84 7.94
CA LEU A 150 -9.24 -8.32 6.89
C LEU A 150 -10.18 -7.22 7.43
N LEU A 151 -10.82 -7.42 8.58
CA LEU A 151 -11.68 -6.41 9.19
C LEU A 151 -10.91 -5.13 9.52
N ILE A 152 -9.67 -5.26 10.02
CA ILE A 152 -8.79 -4.11 10.28
C ILE A 152 -8.46 -3.38 8.98
N ALA A 153 -8.08 -4.10 7.92
CA ALA A 153 -7.77 -3.49 6.62
C ALA A 153 -8.99 -2.80 6.01
N ILE A 154 -10.18 -3.40 6.11
CA ILE A 154 -11.44 -2.77 5.69
C ILE A 154 -11.69 -1.50 6.50
N ALA A 155 -11.52 -1.54 7.83
CA ALA A 155 -11.71 -0.36 8.67
C ALA A 155 -10.73 0.77 8.30
N VAL A 156 -9.46 0.46 8.07
CA VAL A 156 -8.45 1.44 7.63
C VAL A 156 -8.79 1.99 6.26
N PHE A 157 -9.21 1.14 5.32
CA PHE A 157 -9.64 1.56 3.99
C PHE A 157 -10.84 2.52 4.04
N LEU A 158 -11.84 2.23 4.89
CA LEU A 158 -12.97 3.13 5.10
C LEU A 158 -12.54 4.47 5.70
N ILE A 159 -11.61 4.46 6.66
CA ILE A 159 -11.04 5.70 7.22
C ILE A 159 -10.33 6.49 6.13
N GLN A 160 -9.54 5.83 5.26
CA GLN A 160 -8.86 6.50 4.16
C GLN A 160 -9.84 7.17 3.19
N ILE A 161 -10.93 6.48 2.81
CA ILE A 161 -12.00 7.05 1.98
C ILE A 161 -12.63 8.25 2.68
N GLN A 162 -12.91 8.15 3.98
CA GLN A 162 -13.57 9.22 4.71
C GLN A 162 -12.67 10.45 4.84
N VAL A 163 -11.36 10.26 5.06
CA VAL A 163 -10.38 11.36 5.10
C VAL A 163 -10.24 11.98 3.71
N SER A 164 -10.12 11.17 2.65
CA SER A 164 -10.03 11.65 1.27
C SER A 164 -11.24 12.47 0.85
N THR A 165 -12.45 11.99 1.15
CA THR A 165 -13.72 12.71 0.87
C THR A 165 -13.84 13.99 1.67
N SER A 166 -13.42 13.99 2.95
CA SER A 166 -13.43 15.18 3.79
C SER A 166 -12.48 16.25 3.27
N LEU A 167 -11.28 15.86 2.84
CA LEU A 167 -10.29 16.78 2.25
C LEU A 167 -10.75 17.30 0.88
N GLY A 168 -11.31 16.44 0.03
CA GLY A 168 -11.89 16.87 -1.25
C GLY A 168 -13.08 17.84 -1.09
N SER A 169 -13.87 17.68 -0.02
CA SER A 169 -14.95 18.63 0.31
C SER A 169 -14.44 19.97 0.86
N ALA A 170 -13.26 19.99 1.49
CA ALA A 170 -12.66 21.20 2.01
C ALA A 170 -12.11 22.11 0.89
N ASP A 171 -11.52 21.53 -0.17
CA ASP A 171 -11.04 22.28 -1.35
C ASP A 171 -12.18 23.02 -2.09
N LEU A 172 -13.39 22.45 -2.12
CA LEU A 172 -14.57 23.07 -2.73
C LEU A 172 -15.16 24.23 -1.91
N ALA A 173 -14.86 24.32 -0.61
CA ALA A 173 -15.35 25.39 0.27
C ALA A 173 -14.45 26.63 0.27
N THR A 174 -13.23 26.52 -0.26
CA THR A 174 -12.22 27.59 -0.36
C THR A 174 -12.04 28.14 -1.78
N SER A 175 -12.78 27.62 -2.75
CA SER A 175 -12.82 28.05 -4.15
C SER A 175 -13.99 29.01 -4.42
#